data_AF-A0A2E2BGF6-F1
#
_entry.id   AF-A0A2E2BGF6-F1
#
_cell.length_a   1.000
_cell.length_b   1.000
_cell.length_c   1.000
_cell.angle_alpha   90.00
_cell.angle_beta   90.00
_cell.angle_gamma   90.00
#
_symmetry.space_group_name_H-M   'P 1'
#
loop_
_entity.id
_entity.type
_entity.pdbx_description
1 polymer ?
#
loop_
_entity_poly.entity_id
_entity_poly.type
_entity_poly.pdbx_seq_one_letter_code
_entity_poly.pdbx_strand_id
1 'polypeptide(L)'
;MIDNRYLEQITDYIENTLNKSDKTEFELYMSKDSEFKKIVEDIKLNTLALKRLDDIEGPSDFVFKLNQRIDEYENSTIFNQLSNAVSNIFSKSDTLTLLSGASLILIVSFSFFKFSSFGGYNNIVDTNDFNDSSIAINDSDSLNVEDPILLLGNDK
;
A
#
# COMPACT_ATOMS: atom_id res chain seq x y z
N MET A 1 -32.15 13.90 -7.84
CA MET A 1 -30.71 14.07 -7.54
C MET A 1 -30.60 14.10 -6.03
N ILE A 2 -29.89 13.12 -5.47
CA ILE A 2 -29.79 12.94 -4.03
C ILE A 2 -28.91 14.06 -3.46
N ASP A 3 -29.36 14.70 -2.38
CA ASP A 3 -28.61 15.75 -1.69
C ASP A 3 -27.57 15.10 -0.75
N ASN A 4 -26.29 15.40 -1.00
CA ASN A 4 -25.14 14.83 -0.30
C ASN A 4 -25.21 15.05 1.22
N ARG A 5 -25.83 16.15 1.68
CA ARG A 5 -26.01 16.41 3.12
C ARG A 5 -26.75 15.28 3.82
N TYR A 6 -27.79 14.73 3.18
CA TYR A 6 -28.57 13.65 3.79
C TYR A 6 -27.88 12.29 3.65
N LEU A 7 -27.01 12.10 2.65
CA LEU A 7 -26.20 10.88 2.55
C LEU A 7 -25.24 10.74 3.75
N GLU A 8 -24.62 11.84 4.17
CA GLU A 8 -23.73 11.86 5.33
C GLU A 8 -24.47 11.58 6.66
N GLN A 9 -25.76 11.92 6.72
CA GLN A 9 -26.60 11.75 7.92
C GLN A 9 -27.19 10.34 8.08
N ILE A 10 -27.03 9.43 7.11
CA ILE A 10 -27.66 8.09 7.15
C ILE A 10 -27.18 7.29 8.37
N THR A 11 -25.87 7.25 8.60
CA THR A 11 -25.28 6.50 9.72
C THR A 11 -25.80 7.05 11.05
N ASP A 12 -25.75 8.37 11.23
CA ASP A 12 -26.21 9.01 12.46
C ASP A 12 -27.72 8.83 12.68
N TYR A 13 -28.51 8.76 11.60
CA TYR A 13 -29.94 8.43 11.68
C TYR A 13 -30.16 6.99 12.16
N ILE A 14 -29.42 6.03 11.60
CA ILE A 14 -29.50 4.60 11.95
C ILE A 14 -29.04 4.35 13.40
N GLU A 15 -28.01 5.05 13.86
CA GLU A 15 -27.48 4.95 15.22
C GLU A 15 -28.26 5.81 16.23
N ASN A 16 -29.25 6.58 15.76
CA ASN A 16 -30.08 7.47 16.57
C ASN A 16 -29.25 8.52 17.33
N THR A 17 -28.17 9.00 16.70
CA THR A 17 -27.30 10.10 17.17
C THR A 17 -27.70 11.45 16.57
N LEU A 18 -28.58 11.47 15.56
CA LEU A 18 -29.08 12.71 14.94
C LEU A 18 -29.87 13.58 15.93
N ASN A 19 -29.69 14.90 15.83
CA ASN A 19 -30.50 15.87 16.56
C ASN A 19 -31.98 15.79 16.14
N LYS A 20 -32.90 16.13 17.05
CA LYS A 20 -34.36 16.06 16.80
C LYS A 20 -34.82 16.85 15.57
N SER A 21 -34.26 18.05 15.37
CA SER A 21 -34.58 18.91 14.22
C SER A 21 -34.16 18.24 12.92
N ASP A 22 -32.89 17.86 12.83
CA ASP A 22 -32.30 17.24 11.65
C ASP A 22 -32.98 15.90 11.33
N LYS A 23 -33.40 15.15 12.37
CA LYS A 23 -34.11 13.87 12.20
C LYS A 23 -35.45 14.06 11.49
N THR A 24 -36.16 15.13 11.86
CA THR A 24 -37.45 15.47 11.25
C THR A 24 -37.26 15.89 9.79
N GLU A 25 -36.22 16.68 9.50
CA GLU A 25 -35.87 17.09 8.14
C GLU A 25 -35.47 15.89 7.27
N PHE A 26 -34.66 14.99 7.83
CA PHE A 26 -34.23 13.75 7.20
C PHE A 26 -35.41 12.82 6.88
N GLU A 27 -36.33 12.61 7.83
CA GLU A 27 -37.53 11.79 7.61
C GLU A 27 -38.46 12.41 6.56
N LEU A 28 -38.57 13.75 6.54
CA LEU A 28 -39.31 14.46 5.51
C LEU A 28 -38.67 14.26 4.13
N TYR A 29 -37.35 14.35 4.02
CA TYR A 29 -36.63 14.09 2.77
C TYR A 29 -36.79 12.63 2.32
N MET A 30 -36.65 11.68 3.25
CA MET A 30 -36.84 10.25 3.00
C MET A 30 -38.26 9.89 2.56
N SER A 31 -39.28 10.61 3.04
CA SER A 31 -40.65 10.40 2.58
C SER A 31 -40.91 10.90 1.15
N LYS A 32 -40.12 11.86 0.66
CA LYS A 32 -40.29 12.49 -0.65
C LYS A 32 -39.53 11.76 -1.76
N ASP A 33 -38.41 11.13 -1.43
CA ASP A 33 -37.56 10.43 -2.39
C ASP A 33 -37.52 8.92 -2.09
N SER A 34 -38.17 8.14 -2.95
CA SER A 34 -38.25 6.68 -2.82
C SER A 34 -36.91 5.97 -3.06
N GLU A 35 -36.04 6.55 -3.89
CA GLU A 35 -34.71 6.00 -4.16
C GLU A 35 -33.82 6.18 -2.93
N PHE A 36 -33.83 7.38 -2.35
CA PHE A 36 -33.12 7.66 -1.10
C PHE A 36 -33.61 6.77 0.05
N LYS A 37 -34.93 6.59 0.19
CA LYS A 37 -35.50 5.69 1.19
C LYS A 37 -34.96 4.26 1.07
N LYS A 38 -34.87 3.73 -0.16
CA LYS A 38 -34.34 2.39 -0.41
C LYS A 38 -32.89 2.28 0.05
N ILE A 39 -32.06 3.28 -0.24
CA ILE A 39 -30.66 3.32 0.21
C ILE A 39 -30.58 3.28 1.74
N VAL A 40 -31.37 4.10 2.44
CA VAL A 40 -31.40 4.11 3.91
C VAL A 40 -31.84 2.76 4.48
N GLU A 41 -32.85 2.13 3.88
CA GLU A 41 -33.33 0.81 4.29
C GLU A 41 -32.28 -0.29 4.05
N ASP A 42 -31.62 -0.28 2.90
CA ASP A 42 -30.55 -1.24 2.57
C ASP A 42 -29.37 -1.12 3.54
N ILE A 43 -28.92 0.11 3.82
CA ILE A 43 -27.85 0.35 4.80
C ILE A 43 -28.30 -0.10 6.19
N LYS A 44 -29.52 0.25 6.61
CA LYS A 44 -30.07 -0.17 7.91
C LYS A 44 -30.11 -1.69 8.05
N LEU A 45 -30.55 -2.40 7.03
CA LEU A 45 -30.60 -3.87 7.02
C LEU A 45 -29.19 -4.47 7.14
N ASN A 46 -28.23 -3.94 6.39
CA ASN A 46 -26.83 -4.39 6.47
C ASN A 46 -26.22 -4.12 7.84
N THR A 47 -26.41 -2.92 8.41
CA THR A 47 -25.93 -2.60 9.76
C THR A 47 -26.54 -3.54 10.80
N LEU A 48 -27.84 -3.85 10.70
CA LEU A 48 -28.49 -4.81 11.59
C LEU A 48 -27.97 -6.24 11.42
N ALA A 49 -27.64 -6.65 10.19
CA ALA A 49 -27.03 -7.95 9.93
C ALA A 49 -25.64 -8.05 10.56
N LEU A 50 -24.82 -7.01 10.43
CA LEU A 50 -23.50 -6.93 11.06
C LEU A 50 -23.58 -6.95 12.58
N LYS A 51 -24.54 -6.24 13.18
CA LYS A 51 -24.78 -6.23 14.63
C LYS A 51 -25.29 -7.57 15.19
N ARG A 52 -25.78 -8.45 14.32
CA ARG A 52 -26.28 -9.80 14.68
C ARG A 52 -25.25 -10.89 14.46
N LEU A 53 -24.07 -10.56 13.94
CA LEU A 53 -23.00 -11.54 13.85
C LEU A 53 -22.66 -12.02 15.27
N ASP A 54 -22.46 -13.33 15.40
CA ASP A 54 -22.08 -13.92 16.67
C ASP A 54 -20.72 -13.38 17.11
N ASP A 55 -20.57 -13.20 18.43
CA ASP A 55 -19.28 -12.83 19.00
C ASP A 55 -18.27 -13.96 18.73
N ILE A 56 -17.24 -13.65 17.94
CA ILE A 56 -16.16 -14.59 17.65
C ILE A 56 -15.10 -14.43 18.73
N GLU A 57 -15.03 -15.41 19.63
CA GLU A 57 -13.94 -15.47 20.62
C GLU A 57 -12.64 -15.94 19.96
N GLY A 58 -11.54 -15.27 20.30
CA GLY A 58 -10.21 -15.74 19.91
C GLY A 58 -9.85 -17.05 20.63
N PRO A 59 -8.88 -17.82 20.11
CA PRO A 59 -8.35 -18.99 20.82
C PRO A 59 -7.89 -18.60 22.23
N SER A 60 -8.15 -19.45 23.21
CA SER A 60 -7.81 -19.19 24.63
C SER A 60 -6.32 -18.93 24.86
N ASP A 61 -5.46 -19.37 23.95
CA ASP A 61 -4.01 -19.19 23.99
C ASP A 61 -3.49 -18.06 23.09
N PHE A 62 -4.37 -17.24 22.51
CA PHE A 62 -3.99 -16.17 21.58
C PHE A 62 -2.98 -15.20 22.20
N VAL A 63 -3.26 -14.69 23.40
CA VAL A 63 -2.36 -13.74 24.10
C VAL A 63 -1.03 -14.41 24.45
N PHE A 64 -1.07 -15.68 24.85
CA PHE A 64 0.14 -16.44 25.16
C PHE A 64 1.02 -16.62 23.92
N LYS A 65 0.44 -17.08 22.80
CA LYS A 65 1.15 -17.23 21.52
C LYS A 65 1.63 -15.91 20.95
N LEU A 66 0.90 -14.83 21.16
CA LEU A 66 1.32 -13.49 20.75
C LEU A 66 2.59 -13.08 21.48
N ASN A 67 2.59 -13.17 22.81
CA ASN A 67 3.76 -12.85 23.63
C ASN A 67 4.95 -13.74 23.28
N GLN A 68 4.71 -15.04 23.10
CA GLN A 68 5.76 -15.97 22.67
C GLN A 68 6.41 -15.53 21.35
N ARG A 69 5.62 -15.09 20.36
CA ARG A 69 6.18 -14.59 19.09
C ARG A 69 6.97 -13.29 19.24
N ILE A 70 6.55 -12.41 20.14
CA ILE A 70 7.29 -11.18 20.46
C ILE A 70 8.64 -11.56 21.07
N ASP A 71 8.64 -12.43 22.08
CA ASP A 71 9.86 -12.90 22.74
C ASP A 71 10.81 -13.61 21.76
N GLU A 72 10.27 -14.47 20.88
CA GLU A 72 11.04 -15.14 19.82
C GLU A 72 11.65 -14.14 18.83
N TYR A 73 10.94 -13.08 18.48
CA TYR A 73 11.44 -12.03 17.60
C TYR A 73 12.56 -11.23 18.26
N GLU A 74 12.35 -10.77 19.50
CA GLU A 74 13.36 -10.03 20.26
C GLU A 74 14.62 -10.86 20.54
N ASN A 75 14.43 -12.15 20.81
CA ASN A 75 15.52 -13.10 21.05
C ASN A 75 16.08 -13.70 19.75
N SER A 76 15.51 -13.39 18.59
CA SER A 76 15.97 -13.95 17.32
C SER A 76 17.40 -13.47 17.06
N THR A 77 18.33 -14.39 17.29
CA THR A 77 19.78 -14.17 17.19
C THR A 77 20.20 -13.83 15.76
N ILE A 78 19.29 -13.90 14.78
CA ILE A 78 19.54 -13.63 13.36
C ILE A 78 19.94 -12.17 13.13
N PHE A 79 19.29 -11.20 13.77
CA PHE A 79 19.65 -9.79 13.64
C PHE A 79 21.00 -9.49 14.34
N ASN A 80 21.24 -10.14 15.47
CA ASN A 80 22.49 -10.04 16.23
C ASN A 80 23.65 -10.77 15.54
N GLN A 81 23.39 -11.85 14.80
CA GLN A 81 24.41 -12.57 14.01
C GLN A 81 24.74 -11.85 12.71
N LEU A 82 23.73 -11.30 12.02
CA LEU A 82 23.95 -10.53 10.79
C LEU A 82 24.72 -9.23 11.07
N SER A 83 24.36 -8.49 12.12
CA SER A 83 25.09 -7.28 12.51
C SER A 83 26.55 -7.59 12.88
N ASN A 84 26.80 -8.66 13.66
CA ASN A 84 28.15 -9.08 14.01
C ASN A 84 28.97 -9.61 12.81
N ALA A 85 28.32 -10.26 11.84
CA ALA A 85 28.97 -10.72 10.62
C ALA A 85 29.34 -9.55 9.70
N VAL A 86 28.44 -8.59 9.52
CA VAL A 86 28.66 -7.37 8.73
C VAL A 86 29.73 -6.51 9.39
N SER A 87 29.67 -6.29 10.71
CA SER A 87 30.69 -5.51 11.43
C SER A 87 32.08 -6.15 11.34
N ASN A 88 32.19 -7.49 11.33
CA ASN A 88 33.45 -8.21 11.15
C ASN A 88 34.01 -8.11 9.71
N ILE A 89 33.15 -7.95 8.71
CA ILE A 89 33.56 -7.72 7.31
C ILE A 89 34.08 -6.28 7.13
N PHE A 90 33.43 -5.30 7.76
CA PHE A 90 33.84 -3.88 7.64
C PHE A 90 34.99 -3.47 8.57
N SER A 91 35.28 -4.22 9.64
CA SER A 91 36.37 -3.92 10.58
C SER A 91 37.73 -4.52 10.20
N LYS A 92 37.76 -5.52 9.30
CA LYS A 92 39.01 -5.98 8.68
C LYS A 92 39.35 -5.12 7.46
N SER A 93 40.13 -4.05 7.67
CA SER A 93 40.59 -3.14 6.62
C SER A 93 41.28 -3.86 5.45
N ASP A 94 41.97 -4.97 5.73
CA ASP A 94 42.79 -5.67 4.74
C ASP A 94 41.95 -6.33 3.64
N THR A 95 40.70 -6.70 3.95
CA THR A 95 39.78 -7.29 2.95
C THR A 95 39.10 -6.23 2.07
N LEU A 96 39.00 -4.97 2.53
CA LEU A 96 38.44 -3.88 1.73
C LEU A 96 39.38 -3.48 0.58
N THR A 97 40.69 -3.45 0.82
CA THR A 97 41.68 -3.18 -0.23
C THR A 97 41.72 -4.30 -1.28
N LEU A 98 41.62 -5.56 -0.85
CA LEU A 98 41.54 -6.71 -1.75
C LEU A 98 40.26 -6.68 -2.60
N LEU A 99 39.11 -6.37 -1.98
CA LEU A 99 37.83 -6.28 -2.66
C LEU A 99 37.78 -5.11 -3.65
N SER A 100 38.34 -3.95 -3.28
CA SER A 100 38.50 -2.80 -4.18
C SER A 100 39.43 -3.09 -5.35
N GLY A 101 40.51 -3.85 -5.12
CA GLY A 101 41.41 -4.27 -6.19
C GLY A 101 40.74 -5.25 -7.15
N ALA A 102 40.03 -6.25 -6.62
CA ALA A 102 39.30 -7.23 -7.41
C ALA A 102 38.15 -6.60 -8.21
N SER A 103 37.41 -5.64 -7.64
CA SER A 103 36.33 -4.95 -8.34
C SER A 103 36.85 -4.08 -9.49
N LEU A 104 37.98 -3.38 -9.32
CA LEU A 104 38.63 -2.64 -10.40
C LEU A 104 39.08 -3.57 -11.53
N ILE A 105 39.66 -4.72 -11.21
CA ILE A 105 40.06 -5.72 -12.20
C ILE A 105 38.83 -6.21 -12.98
N LEU A 106 37.72 -6.52 -12.30
CA LEU A 106 36.48 -6.92 -12.97
C LEU A 106 35.91 -5.83 -13.88
N ILE A 107 35.87 -4.57 -13.42
CA ILE A 107 35.39 -3.43 -14.23
C ILE A 107 36.25 -3.29 -15.48
N VAL A 108 37.58 -3.31 -15.33
CA VAL A 108 38.54 -3.20 -16.43
C VAL A 108 38.37 -4.37 -17.41
N SER A 109 38.29 -5.60 -16.91
CA SER A 109 38.06 -6.78 -17.75
C SER A 109 36.74 -6.71 -18.53
N PHE A 110 35.66 -6.23 -17.90
CA PHE A 110 34.37 -6.09 -18.57
C PHE A 110 34.38 -4.95 -19.61
N SER A 111 35.06 -3.83 -19.32
CA SER A 111 35.23 -2.73 -20.27
C SER A 111 36.05 -3.16 -21.51
N PHE A 112 37.14 -3.92 -21.32
CA PHE A 112 37.91 -4.46 -22.45
C PHE A 112 37.15 -5.53 -23.22
N PHE A 113 36.37 -6.38 -22.55
CA PHE A 113 35.52 -7.36 -23.20
C PHE A 113 34.46 -6.68 -24.09
N LYS A 114 33.77 -5.64 -23.59
CA LYS A 114 32.75 -4.90 -24.37
C LYS A 114 33.35 -4.11 -25.54
N PHE A 115 34.54 -3.53 -25.37
CA PHE A 115 35.26 -2.85 -26.45
C PHE A 115 35.72 -3.83 -27.54
N SER A 116 36.16 -5.04 -27.17
CA SER A 116 36.54 -6.08 -28.13
C SER A 116 35.36 -6.60 -28.98
N SER A 117 34.13 -6.52 -28.45
CA SER A 117 32.90 -6.83 -29.18
C SER A 117 32.42 -5.70 -30.11
N PHE A 118 33.02 -4.51 -30.06
CA PHE A 118 32.65 -3.36 -30.91
C PHE A 118 33.41 -3.32 -32.26
N GLY A 119 34.27 -4.32 -32.50
CA GLY A 119 35.07 -4.47 -33.73
C GLY A 119 34.35 -5.12 -34.91
N GLY A 120 33.02 -5.24 -34.88
CA GLY A 120 32.25 -5.76 -36.00
C GLY A 120 30.77 -5.63 -35.74
N TYR A 121 30.11 -4.78 -36.53
CA TYR A 121 28.70 -4.79 -36.96
C TYR A 121 28.26 -3.34 -37.19
N ASN A 122 28.54 -2.82 -38.38
CA ASN A 122 27.80 -1.69 -38.94
C ASN A 122 26.41 -2.22 -39.33
N ASN A 123 25.46 -2.20 -38.41
CA ASN A 123 24.05 -2.33 -38.77
C ASN A 123 23.36 -1.01 -38.42
N ILE A 124 23.04 -0.28 -39.48
CA ILE A 124 22.05 0.78 -39.51
C ILE A 124 20.77 0.18 -38.93
N VAL A 125 20.38 0.61 -37.73
CA VAL A 125 19.08 0.28 -37.16
C VAL A 125 18.10 1.32 -37.68
N ASP A 126 17.35 0.89 -38.68
CA ASP A 126 16.17 1.54 -39.22
C ASP A 126 15.19 1.79 -38.06
N THR A 127 14.83 3.05 -37.83
CA THR A 127 13.99 3.49 -36.72
C THR A 127 12.51 3.37 -37.09
N ASN A 128 12.10 2.19 -37.57
CA ASN A 128 10.71 1.95 -37.97
C ASN A 128 10.35 0.47 -37.79
N ASP A 129 10.27 -0.04 -36.56
CA ASP A 129 9.23 -1.01 -36.26
C ASP A 129 8.93 -1.13 -34.75
N PHE A 130 7.69 -1.52 -34.52
CA PHE A 130 6.87 -1.46 -33.34
C PHE A 130 7.33 -2.30 -32.14
N ASN A 131 7.00 -1.73 -30.97
CA ASN A 131 6.36 -2.43 -29.85
C ASN A 131 7.21 -3.43 -29.06
N ASP A 132 7.93 -2.92 -28.07
CA ASP A 132 8.27 -3.69 -26.87
C ASP A 132 7.95 -2.87 -25.61
N SER A 133 6.66 -2.56 -25.44
CA SER A 133 6.10 -2.21 -24.13
C SER A 133 5.96 -3.50 -23.31
N SER A 134 7.08 -4.02 -22.82
CA SER A 134 7.08 -5.09 -21.83
C SER A 134 8.11 -4.88 -20.72
N ILE A 135 8.19 -3.64 -20.22
CA ILE A 135 8.50 -3.47 -18.80
C ILE A 135 7.14 -3.51 -18.10
N ALA A 136 6.86 -4.62 -17.41
CA ALA A 136 5.73 -4.72 -16.52
C ALA A 136 5.95 -3.74 -15.35
N ILE A 137 5.56 -2.49 -15.56
CA ILE A 137 5.35 -1.53 -14.48
C ILE A 137 4.07 -1.99 -13.80
N ASN A 138 4.23 -2.40 -12.55
CA ASN A 138 3.14 -2.72 -11.66
C ASN A 138 2.32 -1.44 -11.40
N ASP A 139 1.39 -1.13 -12.29
CA ASP A 139 0.36 -0.09 -12.15
C ASP A 139 -0.73 -0.57 -11.18
N SER A 140 -0.31 -0.87 -9.95
CA SER A 140 -1.20 -0.84 -8.81
C SER A 140 -1.41 0.64 -8.47
N ASP A 141 -2.61 1.14 -8.69
CA ASP A 141 -3.10 2.49 -8.35
C ASP A 141 -3.11 3.52 -9.50
N SER A 142 -3.89 3.24 -10.55
CA SER A 142 -4.40 4.26 -11.47
C SER A 142 -5.86 4.56 -11.14
N LEU A 143 -6.07 5.44 -10.16
CA LEU A 143 -7.30 6.20 -10.03
C LEU A 143 -7.36 7.19 -11.21
N ASN A 144 -8.21 6.91 -12.18
CA ASN A 144 -8.54 7.83 -13.27
C ASN A 144 -9.37 9.00 -12.70
N VAL A 145 -8.70 10.02 -12.20
CA VAL A 145 -9.30 11.30 -11.85
C VAL A 145 -8.42 12.38 -12.47
N GLU A 146 -8.93 13.00 -13.54
CA GLU A 146 -8.42 14.27 -14.04
C GLU A 146 -8.47 15.29 -12.89
N ASP A 147 -7.31 15.90 -12.63
CA ASP A 147 -7.01 16.94 -11.64
C ASP A 147 -6.66 16.46 -10.21
N PRO A 148 -5.35 16.30 -9.88
CA PRO A 148 -4.94 16.07 -8.50
C PRO A 148 -5.21 17.30 -7.63
N ILE A 149 -6.12 17.16 -6.67
CA ILE A 149 -6.33 18.17 -5.61
C ILE A 149 -5.15 18.04 -4.62
N LEU A 150 -4.29 19.04 -4.59
CA LEU A 150 -3.20 19.15 -3.62
C LEU A 150 -3.79 19.36 -2.21
N LEU A 151 -3.86 18.29 -1.42
CA LEU A 151 -4.06 18.37 0.03
C LEU A 151 -2.71 18.65 0.72
N LEU A 152 -2.23 19.88 0.54
CA LEU A 152 -1.32 20.50 1.49
C LEU A 152 -2.03 21.72 2.04
N GLY A 153 -2.48 21.59 3.29
CA GLY A 153 -2.92 22.73 4.07
C GLY A 153 -1.84 23.81 4.06
N ASN A 154 -2.26 25.05 3.82
CA ASN A 154 -1.64 26.16 4.49
C ASN A 154 -2.74 27.14 4.88
N ASP A 155 -3.01 27.12 6.17
CA ASP A 155 -3.72 28.16 6.88
C ASP A 155 -3.05 29.52 6.59
N LYS A 156 -3.84 30.48 6.11
CA LYS A 156 -3.85 31.89 6.56
C LYS A 156 -5.00 32.67 5.95
#